data_AF-A0A5R9GIE2-F1
#
_entry.id   AF-A0A5R9GIE2-F1
#
_cell.length_a   1.000
_cell.length_b   1.000
_cell.length_c   1.000
_cell.angle_alpha   90.00
_cell.angle_beta   90.00
_cell.angle_gamma   90.00
#
_symmetry.space_group_name_H-M   'P 1'
#
loop_
_entity.id
_entity.type
_entity.pdbx_description
1 polymer ?
#
loop_
_entity_poly.entity_id
_entity_poly.type
_entity_poly.pdbx_seq_one_letter_code
_entity_poly.pdbx_strand_id
1 'polypeptide(L)'
;MDCKRHPGVAAAHACRQCGTPLCEGCFDPATGACRDGCKRTGTAGGMIPGRNVWVKTLVSILAIIGAITVLLLALCAGILFTNLG
;
A
#
# COMPACT_ATOMS: atom_id res chain seq x y z
N MET A 1 -8.85 6.23 -22.02
CA MET A 1 -7.56 5.83 -21.42
C MET A 1 -6.62 5.42 -22.54
N ASP A 2 -5.49 6.10 -22.65
CA ASP A 2 -4.50 5.86 -23.70
C ASP A 2 -3.46 4.83 -23.27
N CYS A 3 -2.86 4.17 -24.25
CA CYS A 3 -1.75 3.26 -24.02
C CYS A 3 -0.55 4.02 -23.48
N LYS A 4 0.02 3.56 -22.36
CA LYS A 4 1.21 4.19 -21.76
C LYS A 4 2.45 4.14 -22.67
N ARG A 5 2.49 3.22 -23.65
CA ARG A 5 3.59 3.03 -24.59
C ARG A 5 3.41 3.81 -25.89
N HIS A 6 2.17 3.90 -26.37
CA HIS A 6 1.84 4.53 -27.64
C HIS A 6 0.90 5.71 -27.40
N PRO A 7 1.41 6.95 -27.47
CA PRO A 7 0.58 8.14 -27.32
C PRO A 7 -0.43 8.20 -28.46
N GLY A 8 -1.70 8.43 -28.11
CA GLY A 8 -2.81 8.50 -29.08
C GLY A 8 -3.44 7.18 -29.49
N VAL A 9 -3.01 6.05 -28.90
CA VAL A 9 -3.64 4.74 -29.11
C VAL A 9 -4.48 4.40 -27.89
N ALA A 10 -5.75 4.02 -28.10
CA ALA A 10 -6.63 3.60 -27.02
C ALA A 10 -6.10 2.32 -26.34
N ALA A 11 -6.10 2.30 -25.01
CA ALA A 11 -5.78 1.10 -24.26
C ALA A 11 -6.97 0.13 -24.27
N ALA A 12 -6.72 -1.12 -24.65
CA ALA A 12 -7.73 -2.19 -24.69
C ALA A 12 -7.60 -3.16 -23.50
N HIS A 13 -6.40 -3.28 -22.92
CA HIS A 13 -6.10 -4.25 -21.86
C HIS A 13 -5.31 -3.62 -20.72
N ALA A 14 -5.40 -4.21 -19.53
CA ALA A 14 -4.57 -3.85 -18.39
C ALA A 14 -3.65 -5.03 -18.04
N CYS A 15 -2.35 -4.75 -17.89
CA CYS A 15 -1.39 -5.78 -17.48
C CYS A 15 -1.73 -6.31 -16.08
N ARG A 16 -1.83 -7.64 -15.90
CA ARG A 16 -2.13 -8.24 -14.59
C ARG A 16 -0.99 -8.08 -13.58
N GLN A 17 0.24 -7.85 -14.03
CA GLN A 17 1.41 -7.71 -13.15
C GLN A 17 1.61 -6.29 -12.63
N CYS A 18 1.40 -5.26 -13.46
CA CYS A 18 1.64 -3.86 -13.08
C CYS A 18 0.44 -2.92 -13.24
N GLY A 19 -0.73 -3.43 -13.63
CA GLY A 19 -1.96 -2.64 -13.79
C GLY A 19 -1.92 -1.57 -14.87
N THR A 20 -0.89 -1.57 -15.73
CA THR A 20 -0.69 -0.53 -16.73
C THR A 20 -1.63 -0.73 -17.92
N PRO A 21 -2.36 0.32 -18.37
CA PRO A 21 -3.20 0.28 -19.54
C PRO A 21 -2.36 0.21 -20.83
N LEU A 22 -2.65 -0.80 -21.66
CA LEU A 22 -1.89 -1.21 -22.84
C LEU A 22 -2.84 -1.42 -24.03
N CYS A 23 -2.35 -1.16 -25.23
CA CYS A 23 -3.01 -1.57 -26.46
C CYS A 23 -2.77 -3.06 -26.75
N GLU A 24 -3.50 -3.65 -27.69
CA GLU A 24 -3.34 -5.05 -28.13
C GLU A 24 -1.91 -5.38 -28.54
N GLY A 25 -1.17 -4.44 -29.15
CA GLY A 25 0.21 -4.66 -29.57
C GLY A 25 1.21 -4.80 -28.42
N CYS A 26 0.96 -4.15 -27.28
CA CYS A 26 1.85 -4.20 -26.12
C CYS A 26 1.42 -5.24 -25.07
N PHE A 27 0.19 -5.72 -25.14
CA PHE A 27 -0.34 -6.76 -24.27
C PHE A 27 0.08 -8.14 -24.78
N ASP A 28 0.55 -8.98 -23.87
CA ASP A 28 0.90 -10.36 -24.15
C ASP A 28 -0.25 -11.26 -23.65
N PRO A 29 -1.07 -11.84 -24.54
CA PRO A 29 -2.23 -12.64 -24.13
C PRO A 29 -1.85 -13.99 -23.54
N ALA A 30 -0.66 -14.53 -23.85
CA ALA A 30 -0.21 -15.82 -23.32
C ALA A 30 0.14 -15.71 -21.82
N THR A 31 0.72 -14.58 -21.42
CA THR A 31 1.15 -14.34 -20.02
C THR A 31 0.23 -13.40 -19.25
N GLY A 32 -0.69 -12.71 -19.93
CA GLY A 32 -1.54 -11.67 -19.35
C GLY A 32 -0.74 -10.44 -18.86
N ALA A 33 0.46 -10.26 -19.40
CA ALA A 33 1.41 -9.23 -18.99
C ALA A 33 1.74 -8.28 -20.16
N CYS A 34 2.63 -7.32 -19.93
CA CYS A 34 3.18 -6.50 -21.00
C CYS A 34 4.33 -7.23 -21.70
N ARG A 35 4.33 -7.27 -23.05
CA ARG A 35 5.34 -7.96 -23.88
C ARG A 35 6.77 -7.52 -23.56
N ASP A 36 6.98 -6.23 -23.34
CA ASP A 36 8.31 -5.68 -23.07
C ASP A 36 8.72 -5.71 -21.58
N GLY A 37 7.95 -6.42 -20.75
CA GLY A 37 8.11 -6.45 -19.30
C GLY A 37 7.63 -5.17 -18.60
N CYS A 38 7.26 -5.29 -17.33
CA CYS A 38 6.80 -4.16 -16.52
C CYS A 38 7.99 -3.23 -16.23
N LYS A 39 8.32 -2.32 -17.16
CA LYS A 39 9.22 -1.20 -16.89
C LYS A 39 8.55 -0.32 -15.85
N ARG A 40 8.95 -0.51 -14.59
CA ARG A 40 8.52 0.29 -13.42
C ARG A 40 8.88 1.75 -13.63
N THR A 41 8.09 2.46 -14.42
CA THR A 41 8.07 3.93 -14.45
C THR A 41 7.19 4.38 -13.29
N GLY A 42 7.79 4.35 -12.11
CA GLY A 42 7.77 5.41 -11.09
C GLY A 42 6.50 6.18 -10.73
N THR A 43 5.30 5.72 -11.04
CA THR A 43 4.06 6.24 -10.44
C THR A 43 3.27 5.09 -9.85
N ALA A 44 3.85 4.48 -8.81
CA ALA A 44 3.23 3.42 -8.05
C ALA A 44 2.20 4.01 -7.07
N GLY A 45 1.05 4.44 -7.60
CA GLY A 45 -0.22 4.47 -6.87
C GLY A 45 -0.87 3.08 -6.77
N GLY A 46 -0.05 2.02 -6.86
CA GLY A 46 -0.48 0.63 -6.81
C GLY A 46 0.06 -0.01 -5.55
N MET A 47 -0.86 -0.33 -4.64
CA MET A 47 -0.71 -1.21 -3.47
C MET A 47 0.39 -2.26 -3.71
N ILE A 48 1.53 -2.16 -3.00
CA ILE A 48 2.56 -3.20 -2.97
C ILE A 48 2.05 -4.30 -2.03
N PRO A 49 1.65 -5.49 -2.50
CA PRO A 49 1.20 -6.56 -1.62
C PRO A 49 2.45 -7.19 -0.98
N GLY A 50 2.74 -6.80 0.26
CA GLY A 50 3.82 -7.41 1.06
C GLY A 50 4.50 -6.44 2.02
N ARG A 51 4.64 -5.16 1.68
CA ARG A 51 5.27 -4.16 2.57
C ARG A 51 4.33 -3.64 3.66
N ASN A 52 3.03 -3.78 3.42
CA ASN A 52 1.93 -3.36 4.26
C ASN A 52 1.64 -4.33 5.41
N VAL A 53 2.06 -5.60 5.37
CA VAL A 53 1.86 -6.51 6.51
C VAL A 53 2.79 -6.15 7.65
N TRP A 54 4.11 -6.06 7.40
CA TRP A 54 5.10 -5.77 8.44
C TRP A 54 4.87 -4.41 9.09
N VAL A 55 4.61 -3.37 8.28
CA VAL A 55 4.32 -2.01 8.79
C VAL A 55 3.01 -1.99 9.58
N LYS A 56 1.97 -2.69 9.13
CA LYS A 56 0.67 -2.73 9.84
C LYS A 56 0.78 -3.47 11.16
N THR A 57 1.56 -4.55 11.22
CA THR A 57 1.89 -5.24 12.47
C THR A 57 2.64 -4.31 13.43
N LEU A 58 3.66 -3.60 12.96
CA LEU A 58 4.46 -2.68 13.79
C LEU A 58 3.63 -1.52 14.33
N VAL A 59 2.77 -0.93 13.50
CA VAL A 59 1.83 0.13 13.89
C VAL A 59 0.83 -0.39 14.92
N SER A 60 0.29 -1.59 14.72
CA SER A 60 -0.64 -2.20 15.68
C SER A 60 0.02 -2.44 17.03
N ILE A 61 1.26 -2.92 17.06
CA ILE A 61 2.02 -3.14 18.31
C ILE A 61 2.28 -1.80 19.02
N LEU A 62 2.75 -0.78 18.29
CA LEU A 62 3.02 0.54 18.86
C LEU A 62 1.76 1.17 19.47
N ALA A 63 0.61 1.00 18.80
CA ALA A 63 -0.67 1.50 19.30
C ALA A 63 -1.10 0.82 20.61
N ILE A 64 -0.92 -0.51 20.72
CA ILE A 64 -1.23 -1.26 21.94
C ILE A 64 -0.32 -0.81 23.08
N ILE A 65 1.00 -0.71 22.84
CA ILE A 65 1.95 -0.26 23.85
C ILE A 65 1.59 1.15 24.32
N GLY A 66 1.35 2.08 23.38
CA GLY A 66 0.96 3.45 23.69
C GLY A 66 -0.32 3.52 24.52
N ALA A 67 -1.35 2.74 24.17
CA ALA A 67 -2.60 2.68 24.92
C ALA A 67 -2.38 2.18 26.36
N ILE A 68 -1.58 1.14 26.55
CA ILE A 68 -1.27 0.60 27.88
C ILE A 68 -0.49 1.63 28.71
N THR A 69 0.50 2.32 28.12
CA THR A 69 1.28 3.34 28.83
C THR A 69 0.41 4.50 29.29
N VAL A 70 -0.50 4.98 28.43
CA VAL A 70 -1.44 6.07 28.79
C VAL A 70 -2.41 5.61 29.88
N LEU A 71 -2.92 4.38 29.80
CA LEU A 71 -3.81 3.83 30.81
C LEU A 71 -3.12 3.73 32.19
N LEU A 72 -1.88 3.23 32.21
CA LEU A 72 -1.08 3.14 33.44
C LEU A 72 -0.78 4.53 34.01
N LEU A 73 -0.40 5.49 33.18
CA LEU A 73 -0.17 6.87 33.62
C LEU A 73 -1.42 7.50 34.24
N ALA A 74 -2.59 7.30 33.63
CA ALA A 74 -3.86 7.80 34.16
C ALA A 74 -4.20 7.16 35.51
N LEU A 75 -4.01 5.84 35.66
CA LEU A 75 -4.21 5.13 36.92
C LEU A 75 -3.24 5.62 38.00
N CYS A 76 -1.95 5.73 37.69
CA CYS A 76 -0.94 6.22 38.62
C CYS A 76 -1.25 7.66 39.06
N ALA A 77 -1.63 8.53 38.12
CA ALA A 77 -2.03 9.90 38.42
C ALA A 77 -3.25 9.92 39.36
N GLY A 78 -4.31 9.19 39.03
CA GLY A 78 -5.52 9.11 39.86
C GLY A 78 -5.23 8.66 41.29
N ILE A 79 -4.42 7.63 41.46
CA ILE A 79 -4.02 7.13 42.79
C ILE A 79 -3.21 8.19 43.55
N LEU A 80 -2.28 8.87 42.89
CA LEU A 80 -1.49 9.94 43.49
C LEU A 80 -2.39 11.10 43.96
N PHE A 81 -3.33 11.54 43.12
CA PHE A 81 -4.28 12.60 43.47
C PHE A 81 -5.24 12.20 44.59
N THR A 82 -5.63 10.92 44.66
CA THR A 82 -6.53 10.41 45.70
C THR A 82 -5.81 10.25 47.05
N ASN A 83 -4.50 9.98 47.07
CA ASN A 83 -3.73 9.80 48.31
C ASN A 83 -3.14 11.11 48.85
N LEU A 84 -3.10 12.18 48.06
CA LEU A 84 -2.56 13.48 48.47
C LEU A 84 -3.64 14.54 48.76
N GLY A 85 -4.92 14.21 48.52
CA GLY A 85 -6.07 15.09 48.68
C GLY A 85 -6.90 14.80 49.93
#